data_AF-A0A3A8HNC9-F1
#
_entry.id   AF-A0A3A8HNC9-F1
#
_cell.length_a   1.000
_cell.length_b   1.000
_cell.length_c   1.000
_cell.angle_alpha   90.00
_cell.angle_beta   90.00
_cell.angle_gamma   90.00
#
_symmetry.space_group_name_H-M   'P 1'
#
loop_
_entity.id
_entity.type
_entity.pdbx_description
1 polymer ?
#
loop_
_entity_poly.entity_id
_entity_poly.type
_entity_poly.pdbx_seq_one_letter_code
_entity_poly.pdbx_strand_id
1 'polypeptide(L)'
;LSDRLSRRVGMIVPGLAGMAVMAAVLGAAGWLPDGAALVTLVAAWVLLAIPDGLHRSSASALVVEQSPAPSERGRFMGALGACGALASVLAPVTYGFTAQAAGIGCTFLLSAVSLVLALGCVSRVREASSPATPE
;
A
#
# COMPACT_ATOMS: atom_id res chain seq x y z
N LEU A 1 -6.22 13.04 -11.25
CA LEU A 1 -5.50 11.88 -11.83
C LEU A 1 -6.33 10.62 -11.73
N SER A 2 -6.83 10.28 -10.54
CA SER A 2 -7.73 9.14 -10.30
C SER A 2 -8.99 9.12 -11.19
N ASP A 3 -9.60 10.29 -11.46
CA ASP A 3 -10.83 10.36 -12.27
C ASP A 3 -10.62 10.26 -13.79
N ARG A 4 -9.36 10.25 -14.26
CA ARG A 4 -9.05 10.24 -15.71
C ARG A 4 -8.47 8.91 -16.21
N LEU A 5 -8.16 7.97 -15.32
CA LEU A 5 -7.56 6.68 -15.66
C LEU A 5 -8.59 5.57 -15.46
N SER A 6 -9.09 5.02 -16.57
CA SER A 6 -10.11 3.97 -16.63
C SER A 6 -9.69 2.62 -16.01
N ARG A 7 -8.45 2.49 -15.52
CA ARG A 7 -7.92 1.27 -14.87
C ARG A 7 -7.27 1.63 -13.54
N ARG A 8 -8.05 1.53 -12.46
CA ARG A 8 -7.61 1.91 -11.11
C ARG A 8 -6.63 0.92 -10.51
N VAL A 9 -6.68 -0.36 -10.90
CA VAL A 9 -5.61 -1.34 -10.62
C VAL A 9 -4.29 -0.89 -11.23
N GLY A 10 -4.35 -0.23 -12.40
CA GLY A 10 -3.20 0.41 -13.04
C GLY A 10 -2.58 1.57 -12.25
N MET A 11 -3.23 2.09 -11.21
CA MET A 11 -2.68 3.10 -10.29
C MET A 11 -2.25 2.50 -8.95
N ILE A 12 -2.91 1.44 -8.50
CA ILE A 12 -2.55 0.73 -7.26
C ILE A 12 -1.25 -0.05 -7.43
N VAL A 13 -1.08 -0.73 -8.56
CA VAL A 13 0.13 -1.51 -8.90
C VAL A 13 1.40 -0.66 -8.84
N PRO A 14 1.52 0.49 -9.55
CA PRO A 14 2.71 1.33 -9.45
C PRO A 14 2.87 1.99 -8.07
N GLY A 15 1.76 2.30 -7.38
CA GLY A 15 1.81 2.81 -6.01
C GLY A 15 2.42 1.81 -5.03
N LEU A 16 1.94 0.56 -5.03
CA LEU A 16 2.48 -0.52 -4.21
C LEU A 16 3.93 -0.87 -4.59
N ALA A 17 4.26 -0.89 -5.88
CA ALA A 17 5.63 -1.10 -6.34
C ALA A 17 6.57 0.01 -5.84
N GLY A 18 6.16 1.28 -5.91
CA GLY A 18 6.92 2.40 -5.38
C GLY A 18 7.15 2.30 -3.88
N MET A 19 6.12 1.91 -3.11
CA MET A 19 6.25 1.68 -1.67
C MET A 19 7.22 0.52 -1.36
N ALA A 20 7.14 -0.59 -2.11
CA ALA A 20 7.99 -1.75 -1.91
C ALA A 20 9.48 -1.42 -2.16
N VAL A 21 9.76 -0.69 -3.25
CA VAL A 21 11.11 -0.23 -3.57
C VAL A 21 11.63 0.72 -2.48
N MET A 22 10.82 1.67 -2.03
CA MET A 22 11.24 2.59 -0.96
C MET A 22 11.48 1.87 0.38
N ALA A 23 10.63 0.90 0.74
CA ALA A 23 10.84 0.09 1.94
C ALA A 23 12.14 -0.73 1.85
N ALA A 24 12.47 -1.27 0.66
CA ALA A 24 13.74 -1.96 0.45
C ALA A 24 14.95 -1.01 0.56
N VAL A 25 14.86 0.20 0.00
CA VAL A 25 15.91 1.24 0.10
C VAL A 25 16.12 1.67 1.55
N LEU A 26 15.05 1.87 2.31
CA LEU A 26 15.11 2.19 3.75
C LEU A 26 15.71 1.05 4.57
N GLY A 27 15.37 -0.20 4.24
CA GLY A 27 16.01 -1.37 4.84
C GLY A 27 17.50 -1.41 4.56
N ALA A 28 17.89 -1.12 3.31
CA ALA A 28 19.28 -1.02 2.89
C ALA A 28 20.04 0.13 3.58
N ALA A 29 19.35 1.22 3.88
CA ALA A 29 19.92 2.36 4.58
C ALA A 29 20.31 2.05 6.03
N GLY A 30 19.79 0.96 6.61
CA GLY A 30 20.20 0.47 7.93
C GLY A 30 21.68 0.04 8.02
N TRP A 31 22.36 -0.12 6.88
CA TRP A 31 23.80 -0.41 6.81
C TRP A 31 24.66 0.84 6.49
N LEU A 32 24.05 2.01 6.31
CA LEU A 32 24.77 3.26 6.07
C LEU A 32 25.19 3.94 7.39
N PRO A 33 26.29 4.72 7.38
CA PRO A 33 26.66 5.55 8.52
C PRO A 33 25.58 6.60 8.84
N ASP A 34 25.45 6.94 10.13
CA ASP A 34 24.29 7.66 10.72
C ASP A 34 23.85 8.93 9.97
N GLY A 35 24.80 9.73 9.48
CA GLY A 35 24.51 10.97 8.74
C GLY A 35 23.82 10.72 7.39
N ALA A 36 24.20 9.66 6.67
CA ALA A 36 23.59 9.29 5.41
C ALA A 36 22.25 8.58 5.61
N ALA A 37 22.10 7.81 6.70
CA ALA A 37 20.85 7.13 7.04
C ALA A 37 19.71 8.12 7.31
N LEU A 38 19.98 9.21 8.02
CA LEU A 38 18.96 10.21 8.39
C LEU A 38 18.46 11.00 7.17
N VAL A 39 19.37 11.39 6.26
CA VAL A 39 19.00 12.03 4.98
C VAL A 39 18.18 11.09 4.12
N THR A 40 18.58 9.81 4.05
CA THR A 40 17.86 8.79 3.29
C THR A 40 16.45 8.58 3.85
N LEU A 41 16.30 8.63 5.18
CA LEU A 41 15.01 8.47 5.85
C LEU A 41 14.06 9.63 5.57
N VAL A 42 14.54 10.88 5.62
CA VAL A 42 13.74 12.07 5.30
C VAL A 42 13.34 12.07 3.83
N ALA A 43 14.28 11.79 2.92
CA ALA A 43 14.01 11.72 1.49
C ALA A 43 12.96 10.64 1.17
N ALA A 44 13.09 9.46 1.76
CA ALA A 44 12.15 8.37 1.57
C ALA A 44 10.75 8.71 2.10
N TRP A 45 10.63 9.40 3.24
CA TRP A 45 9.34 9.83 3.79
C TRP A 45 8.58 10.77 2.85
N VAL A 46 9.27 11.78 2.29
CA VAL A 46 8.67 12.71 1.33
C VAL A 46 8.23 11.98 0.06
N LEU A 47 9.06 11.04 -0.42
CA LEU A 47 8.75 10.28 -1.62
C LEU A 47 7.59 9.30 -1.42
N LEU A 48 7.42 8.76 -0.20
CA LEU A 48 6.40 7.77 0.14
C LEU A 48 5.00 8.39 0.30
N ALA A 49 4.90 9.69 0.56
CA ALA A 49 3.62 10.40 0.64
C ALA A 49 2.82 10.35 -0.67
N ILE A 50 3.50 10.36 -1.82
CA ILE A 50 2.85 10.34 -3.14
C ILE A 50 2.21 8.97 -3.44
N PRO A 51 2.93 7.83 -3.34
CA PRO A 51 2.35 6.50 -3.46
C PRO A 51 1.22 6.24 -2.45
N ASP A 52 1.36 6.69 -1.19
CA ASP A 52 0.34 6.46 -0.15
C ASP A 52 -0.98 7.16 -0.45
N GLY A 53 -0.90 8.42 -0.90
CA GLY A 53 -2.06 9.17 -1.36
C GLY A 53 -2.77 8.49 -2.54
N LEU A 54 -2.00 7.98 -3.51
CA LEU A 54 -2.55 7.30 -4.69
C LEU A 54 -3.16 5.95 -4.34
N HIS A 55 -2.49 5.13 -3.52
CA HIS A 55 -2.97 3.80 -3.15
C HIS A 55 -4.27 3.87 -2.32
N ARG A 56 -4.30 4.67 -1.25
CA ARG A 56 -5.45 4.71 -0.32
C ARG A 56 -6.72 5.25 -0.99
N SER A 57 -6.59 6.29 -1.82
CA SER A 57 -7.72 6.87 -2.55
C SER A 57 -8.22 5.97 -3.69
N SER A 58 -7.35 5.22 -4.34
CA SER A 58 -7.73 4.29 -5.41
C SER A 58 -8.39 3.02 -4.87
N ALA A 59 -7.92 2.51 -3.73
CA ALA A 59 -8.49 1.32 -3.09
C ALA A 59 -9.93 1.57 -2.62
N SER A 60 -10.20 2.73 -2.04
CA SER A 60 -11.58 3.08 -1.65
C SER A 60 -12.48 3.27 -2.88
N ALA A 61 -12.00 3.94 -3.94
CA ALA A 61 -12.78 4.07 -5.17
C ALA A 61 -13.14 2.72 -5.81
N LEU A 62 -12.19 1.77 -5.86
CA LEU A 62 -12.42 0.43 -6.43
C LEU A 62 -13.49 -0.35 -5.68
N VAL A 63 -13.52 -0.30 -4.36
CA VAL A 63 -14.53 -1.02 -3.57
C VAL A 63 -15.94 -0.50 -3.87
N VAL A 64 -16.10 0.81 -4.10
CA VAL A 64 -17.39 1.40 -4.50
C VAL A 64 -17.84 0.93 -5.88
N GLU A 65 -16.90 0.84 -6.83
CA GLU A 65 -17.16 0.43 -8.21
C GLU A 65 -17.45 -1.06 -8.36
N GLN A 66 -16.78 -1.92 -7.59
CA GLN A 66 -16.95 -3.38 -7.66
C GLN A 66 -18.06 -3.92 -6.74
N SER A 67 -18.67 -3.08 -5.91
CA SER A 67 -19.77 -3.50 -5.03
C SER A 67 -21.01 -3.87 -5.85
N PRO A 68 -21.56 -5.10 -5.70
CA PRO A 68 -22.66 -5.60 -6.53
C PRO A 68 -23.95 -4.78 -6.43
N ALA A 69 -24.21 -4.17 -5.27
CA ALA A 69 -25.37 -3.34 -5.03
C ALA A 69 -24.99 -2.08 -4.22
N PRO A 70 -25.64 -0.92 -4.46
CA PRO A 70 -25.39 0.30 -3.68
C PRO A 70 -25.58 0.12 -2.17
N SER A 71 -26.50 -0.76 -1.77
CA SER A 71 -26.80 -1.11 -0.37
C SER A 71 -25.65 -1.86 0.33
N GLU A 72 -24.78 -2.55 -0.42
CA GLU A 72 -23.68 -3.34 0.15
C GLU A 72 -22.35 -2.58 0.21
N ARG A 73 -22.25 -1.42 -0.45
CA ARG A 73 -21.04 -0.57 -0.46
C ARG A 73 -20.54 -0.25 0.95
N GLY A 74 -21.47 0.04 1.88
CA GLY A 74 -21.16 0.31 3.27
C GLY A 74 -20.52 -0.90 3.97
N ARG A 75 -20.94 -2.13 3.65
CA ARG A 75 -20.38 -3.37 4.21
C ARG A 75 -18.94 -3.59 3.73
N PHE A 76 -18.68 -3.43 2.44
CA PHE A 76 -17.33 -3.60 1.89
C PHE A 76 -16.38 -2.48 2.31
N MET A 77 -16.87 -1.24 2.42
CA MET A 77 -16.11 -0.14 3.02
C MET A 77 -15.79 -0.39 4.48
N GLY A 78 -16.76 -0.90 5.25
CA GLY A 78 -16.56 -1.30 6.63
C GLY A 78 -15.51 -2.39 6.77
N ALA A 79 -15.53 -3.41 5.89
CA ALA A 79 -14.51 -4.46 5.86
C ALA A 79 -13.11 -3.90 5.54
N LEU A 80 -13.00 -3.01 4.54
CA LEU A 80 -11.73 -2.36 4.20
C LEU A 80 -11.21 -1.51 5.36
N GLY A 81 -12.09 -0.77 6.04
CA GLY A 81 -11.76 0.00 7.24
C GLY A 81 -11.31 -0.89 8.41
N ALA A 82 -11.99 -2.01 8.64
CA ALA A 82 -11.64 -2.99 9.66
C ALA A 82 -10.25 -3.61 9.41
N CYS A 83 -9.93 -3.94 8.15
CA CYS A 83 -8.58 -4.37 7.79
C CYS A 83 -7.53 -3.30 8.07
N GLY A 84 -7.83 -2.02 7.80
CA GLY A 84 -6.94 -0.90 8.14
C GLY A 84 -6.71 -0.76 9.65
N ALA A 85 -7.76 -0.89 10.45
CA ALA A 85 -7.67 -0.85 11.91
C ALA A 85 -6.91 -2.07 12.49
N LEU A 86 -7.12 -3.26 11.93
CA LEU A 86 -6.34 -4.45 12.30
C LEU A 86 -4.86 -4.26 11.96
N ALA A 87 -4.56 -3.71 10.78
CA ALA A 87 -3.19 -3.40 10.39
C ALA A 87 -2.54 -2.38 11.34
N SER A 88 -3.27 -1.36 11.80
CA SER A 88 -2.71 -0.36 12.73
C SER A 88 -2.42 -0.92 14.13
N VAL A 89 -3.10 -1.99 14.54
CA VAL A 89 -2.80 -2.72 15.80
C VAL A 89 -1.67 -3.71 15.61
N LEU A 90 -1.69 -4.48 14.51
CA LEU A 90 -0.69 -5.52 14.24
C LEU A 90 0.67 -4.94 13.84
N ALA A 91 0.70 -3.78 13.18
CA ALA A 91 1.95 -3.17 12.70
C ALA A 91 2.91 -2.82 13.85
N PRO A 92 2.52 -2.08 14.91
CA PRO A 92 3.40 -1.81 16.04
C PRO A 92 3.88 -3.08 16.75
N VAL A 93 3.03 -4.11 16.86
CA VAL A 93 3.39 -5.37 17.51
C VAL A 93 4.46 -6.11 16.69
N THR A 94 4.22 -6.29 15.40
CA THR A 94 5.10 -7.05 14.50
C THR A 94 6.38 -6.29 14.17
N TYR A 95 6.27 -5.04 13.73
CA TYR A 95 7.43 -4.21 13.40
C TYR A 95 8.18 -3.77 14.66
N GLY A 96 7.50 -3.47 15.77
CA GLY A 96 8.15 -3.13 17.03
C GLY A 96 8.94 -4.29 17.63
N PHE A 97 8.40 -5.52 17.56
CA PHE A 97 9.15 -6.71 17.97
C PHE A 97 10.36 -6.95 17.06
N THR A 98 10.18 -6.85 15.74
CA THR A 98 11.25 -7.05 14.76
C THR A 98 12.34 -5.99 14.90
N ALA A 99 11.98 -4.73 15.19
CA ALA A 99 12.93 -3.65 15.43
C ALA A 99 13.83 -3.95 16.63
N GLN A 100 13.25 -4.48 17.71
CA GLN A 100 14.00 -4.81 18.93
C GLN A 100 14.89 -6.04 18.74
N ALA A 101 14.42 -7.06 18.02
CA ALA A 101 15.14 -8.32 17.85
C ALA A 101 16.24 -8.25 16.76
N ALA A 102 15.99 -7.57 15.64
CA ALA A 102 16.84 -7.62 14.45
C ALA A 102 17.24 -6.23 13.92
N GLY A 103 16.84 -5.15 14.62
CA GLY A 103 17.14 -3.78 14.24
C GLY A 103 16.13 -3.17 13.26
N ILE A 104 16.23 -1.85 13.10
CA ILE A 104 15.29 -1.04 12.31
C ILE A 104 15.38 -1.35 10.80
N GLY A 105 16.56 -1.68 10.27
CA GLY A 105 16.70 -2.05 8.84
C GLY A 105 15.85 -3.29 8.48
N CYS A 106 15.81 -4.29 9.35
CA CYS A 106 15.04 -5.51 9.14
C CYS A 106 13.52 -5.28 9.11
N THR A 107 13.00 -4.27 9.82
CA THR A 107 11.55 -3.96 9.80
C THR A 107 11.13 -3.36 8.47
N PHE A 108 11.98 -2.52 7.87
CA PHE A 108 11.73 -1.96 6.55
C PHE A 108 11.79 -3.05 5.46
N LEU A 109 12.69 -4.01 5.58
CA LEU A 109 12.72 -5.18 4.68
C LEU A 109 11.48 -6.06 4.84
N LEU A 110 11.04 -6.31 6.07
CA LEU A 110 9.78 -7.02 6.34
C LEU A 110 8.58 -6.30 5.70
N SER A 111 8.57 -4.96 5.76
CA SER A 111 7.56 -4.14 5.09
C SER A 111 7.63 -4.28 3.57
N ALA A 112 8.84 -4.28 2.98
CA ALA A 112 9.03 -4.47 1.54
C ALA A 112 8.48 -5.82 1.07
N VAL A 113 8.77 -6.91 1.79
CA VAL A 113 8.22 -8.25 1.49
C VAL A 113 6.70 -8.25 1.54
N SER A 114 6.12 -7.65 2.57
CA SER A 114 4.66 -7.56 2.74
C SER A 114 4.00 -6.77 1.60
N LEU A 115 4.63 -5.68 1.15
CA LEU A 115 4.16 -4.88 0.02
C LEU A 115 4.28 -5.62 -1.32
N VAL A 116 5.33 -6.41 -1.52
CA VAL A 116 5.48 -7.27 -2.70
C VAL A 116 4.42 -8.38 -2.71
N LEU A 117 4.12 -8.98 -1.56
CA LEU A 117 3.02 -9.95 -1.44
C LEU A 117 1.68 -9.30 -1.77
N ALA A 118 1.40 -8.11 -1.24
CA ALA A 118 0.20 -7.35 -1.56
C ALA A 118 0.11 -7.01 -3.06
N LEU A 119 1.23 -6.59 -3.67
CA LEU A 119 1.33 -6.35 -5.11
C LEU A 119 1.02 -7.62 -5.90
N GLY A 120 1.55 -8.76 -5.49
CA GLY A 120 1.24 -10.08 -6.06
C GLY A 120 -0.26 -10.39 -6.00
N CYS A 121 -0.90 -10.22 -4.85
CA CYS A 121 -2.33 -10.42 -4.69
C CYS A 121 -3.16 -9.48 -5.59
N VAL A 122 -2.84 -8.18 -5.61
CA VAL A 122 -3.55 -7.18 -6.42
C VAL A 122 -3.36 -7.42 -7.91
N SER A 123 -2.17 -7.84 -8.34
CA SER A 123 -1.90 -8.15 -9.76
C SER A 123 -2.76 -9.29 -10.31
N ARG A 124 -3.29 -10.16 -9.43
CA ARG A 124 -4.19 -11.25 -9.80
C ARG A 124 -5.67 -10.87 -9.80
N VAL A 125 -6.02 -9.70 -9.26
CA VAL A 125 -7.39 -9.19 -9.31
C VAL A 125 -7.65 -8.73 -10.75
N ARG A 126 -8.44 -9.52 -11.48
CA ARG A 126 -8.97 -9.10 -12.78
C ARG A 126 -9.96 -7.97 -12.56
N GLU A 127 -9.68 -6.80 -13.13
CA GLU A 127 -10.68 -5.75 -13.31
C GLU A 127 -11.86 -6.34 -14.08
N ALA A 128 -13.06 -6.29 -13.50
CA ALA A 128 -14.28 -6.59 -14.21
C ALA A 128 -14.44 -5.53 -15.31
N SER A 129 -14.14 -5.89 -16.56
CA SER A 129 -14.56 -5.12 -17.71
C SER A 129 -16.09 -5.07 -17.68
N SER A 130 -16.66 -3.93 -17.28
CA SER A 130 -18.05 -3.66 -17.61
C SER A 130 -18.06 -3.16 -19.05
N PRO A 131 -18.62 -3.91 -20.02
CA PRO A 131 -18.93 -3.34 -21.31
C PRO A 131 -20.04 -2.31 -21.12
N ALA A 132 -19.89 -1.16 -21.76
CA ALA A 132 -20.97 -0.20 -21.90
C ALA A 132 -22.16 -0.87 -22.58
N THR A 133 -23.34 -0.78 -21.97
CA THR A 133 -24.61 -0.80 -22.71
C THR A 133 -25.46 0.35 -22.19
N PRO A 134 -25.60 1.44 -22.98
CA PRO A 134 -26.65 2.42 -22.77
C PRO A 134 -27.95 1.86 -23.35
N GLU A 135 -29.01 1.80 -22.54
CA GLU A 135 -30.42 1.78 -22.98
C GLU A 135 -31.18 2.83 -22.17
#